data_AF-A0A0Q8ZIH9-F1
#
_entry.id   AF-A0A0Q8ZIH9-F1
#
_cell.length_a   1.000
_cell.length_b   1.000
_cell.length_c   1.000
_cell.angle_alpha   90.00
_cell.angle_beta   90.00
_cell.angle_gamma   90.00
#
_symmetry.space_group_name_H-M   'P 1'
#
loop_
_entity.id
_entity.type
_entity.pdbx_description
1 polymer ?
#
loop_
_entity_poly.entity_id
_entity_poly.type
_entity_poly.pdbx_seq_one_letter_code
_entity_poly.pdbx_strand_id
1 'polypeptide(L)'
;MGMFGRRGQRRDGVEQPRDREFTYLSEAEAARLRVLVRDAFAGRGIEVTVESGRVTTGSGWRFGLTNLAAVCHNDRRGPRGWPALVDQHVDRAVRSMDGPQALKALPHEQVLTRLHPRFIPGEPRLLKAFGYGPVSVPGLLEVLALDLPETVDMLTADHLADLGDLTALRERALQNLRAVRVDRHERVKDRSGARFDVLMGDSYFVASLALVLDEVVRRYGKDAPTPDGILVALPHRHQLAFHVIRDSDLVPSLNLMARFAAAGHEESPGALSPAVFWWHDGDFAQVATADGASEYLKLTEEGVALMARVVGG
;
A
#
# COMPACT_ATOMS: atom_id res chain seq x y z
N MET A 1 29.56 -43.19 18.46
CA MET A 1 28.20 -42.79 18.05
C MET A 1 28.03 -41.32 18.38
N GLY A 2 27.75 -40.49 17.37
CA GLY A 2 27.68 -39.04 17.50
C GLY A 2 26.30 -38.52 17.88
N MET A 3 26.29 -37.36 18.57
CA MET A 3 25.16 -36.44 18.63
C MET A 3 25.72 -35.01 18.56
N PHE A 4 25.92 -34.51 17.34
CA PHE A 4 26.06 -33.08 17.10
C PHE A 4 24.66 -32.49 16.92
N GLY A 5 24.12 -31.92 17.99
CA GLY A 5 22.92 -31.09 17.90
C GLY A 5 23.21 -29.87 17.03
N ARG A 6 22.57 -29.79 15.86
CA ARG A 6 22.57 -28.58 15.01
C ARG A 6 22.01 -27.40 15.82
N ARG A 7 22.90 -26.57 16.38
CA ARG A 7 22.56 -25.22 16.85
C ARG A 7 22.04 -24.44 15.65
N GLY A 8 20.72 -24.23 15.57
CA GLY A 8 20.15 -23.48 14.46
C GLY A 8 20.69 -22.04 14.45
N GLN A 9 21.03 -21.53 13.27
CA GLN A 9 21.64 -20.21 13.10
C GLN A 9 20.75 -19.09 13.66
N ARG A 10 21.36 -18.17 14.39
CA ARG A 10 20.78 -16.89 14.85
C ARG A 10 20.99 -15.83 13.75
N ARG A 11 20.24 -14.72 13.82
CA ARG A 11 20.42 -13.55 12.92
C ARG A 11 21.85 -13.03 12.98
N ASP A 12 22.26 -12.38 11.88
CA ASP A 12 23.54 -11.70 11.82
C ASP A 12 23.53 -10.43 12.67
N GLY A 13 24.68 -10.16 13.32
CA GLY A 13 24.85 -9.01 14.19
C GLY A 13 24.81 -7.67 13.44
N VAL A 14 24.65 -6.57 14.19
CA VAL A 14 24.59 -5.21 13.63
C VAL A 14 25.88 -4.83 12.88
N GLU A 15 27.01 -5.41 13.29
CA GLU A 15 28.36 -5.15 12.77
C GLU A 15 28.66 -5.74 11.38
N GLN A 16 27.79 -6.60 10.84
CA GLN A 16 28.02 -7.20 9.52
C GLN A 16 27.73 -6.22 8.37
N PRO A 17 28.45 -6.32 7.23
CA PRO A 17 28.17 -5.56 6.02
C PRO A 17 26.72 -5.70 5.57
N ARG A 18 26.10 -4.59 5.15
CA ARG A 18 24.71 -4.55 4.70
C ARG A 18 24.60 -4.76 3.21
N ASP A 19 23.58 -5.50 2.82
CA ASP A 19 23.27 -5.70 1.41
C ASP A 19 22.88 -4.36 0.77
N ARG A 20 23.36 -4.13 -0.46
CA ARG A 20 23.13 -2.87 -1.18
C ARG A 20 21.66 -2.65 -1.55
N GLU A 21 20.90 -3.72 -1.74
CA GLU A 21 19.47 -3.66 -2.07
C GLU A 21 18.62 -3.72 -0.80
N PHE A 22 18.89 -4.70 0.07
CA PHE A 22 18.18 -4.89 1.32
C PHE A 22 19.02 -4.38 2.48
N THR A 23 19.06 -3.06 2.65
CA THR A 23 19.93 -2.38 3.63
C THR A 23 19.68 -2.81 5.09
N TYR A 24 18.54 -3.41 5.39
CA TYR A 24 18.18 -3.98 6.68
C TYR A 24 18.61 -5.45 6.87
N LEU A 25 19.11 -6.13 5.83
CA LEU A 25 19.71 -7.47 5.90
C LEU A 25 21.24 -7.38 5.83
N SER A 26 21.94 -8.33 6.45
CA SER A 26 23.36 -8.52 6.15
C SER A 26 23.55 -9.02 4.71
N GLU A 27 24.74 -8.86 4.13
CA GLU A 27 25.07 -9.45 2.82
C GLU A 27 24.86 -10.99 2.82
N ALA A 28 25.20 -11.67 3.93
CA ALA A 28 25.04 -13.11 4.06
C ALA A 28 23.55 -13.53 4.17
N GLU A 29 22.74 -12.75 4.89
CA GLU A 29 21.30 -12.92 4.99
C GLU A 29 20.62 -12.70 3.64
N ALA A 30 20.96 -11.64 2.92
CA ALA A 30 20.42 -11.37 1.59
C ALA A 30 20.83 -12.43 0.57
N ALA A 31 22.09 -12.90 0.60
CA ALA A 31 22.55 -14.00 -0.25
C ALA A 31 21.80 -15.30 0.05
N ARG A 32 21.57 -15.63 1.33
CA ARG A 32 20.78 -16.78 1.75
C ARG A 32 19.35 -16.69 1.23
N LEU A 33 18.72 -15.52 1.35
CA LEU A 33 17.36 -15.31 0.86
C LEU A 33 17.29 -15.57 -0.66
N ARG A 34 18.21 -15.01 -1.43
CA ARG A 34 18.28 -15.22 -2.89
C ARG A 34 18.46 -16.69 -3.27
N VAL A 35 19.29 -17.43 -2.52
CA VAL A 35 19.44 -18.88 -2.70
C VAL A 35 18.14 -19.62 -2.40
N LEU A 36 17.48 -19.33 -1.27
CA LEU A 36 16.20 -19.96 -0.92
C LEU A 36 15.13 -19.70 -1.98
N VAL A 37 15.06 -18.47 -2.51
CA VAL A 37 14.11 -18.13 -3.57
C VAL A 37 14.39 -18.92 -4.84
N ARG A 38 15.65 -18.95 -5.29
CA ARG A 38 16.05 -19.73 -6.47
C ARG A 38 15.69 -21.20 -6.30
N ASP A 39 16.03 -21.78 -5.16
CA ASP A 39 15.80 -23.20 -4.88
C ASP A 39 14.29 -23.52 -4.79
N ALA A 40 13.48 -22.61 -4.24
CA ALA A 40 12.02 -22.76 -4.19
C ALA A 40 11.35 -22.67 -5.57
N PHE A 41 11.83 -21.81 -6.47
CA PHE A 41 11.36 -21.79 -7.87
C PHE A 41 11.81 -23.05 -8.63
N ALA A 42 13.07 -23.49 -8.44
CA ALA A 42 13.59 -24.70 -9.03
C ALA A 42 12.82 -25.95 -8.56
N GLY A 43 12.44 -26.01 -7.29
CA GLY A 43 11.58 -27.07 -6.74
C GLY A 43 10.18 -27.14 -7.36
N ARG A 44 9.74 -26.08 -8.03
CA ARG A 44 8.49 -25.99 -8.80
C ARG A 44 8.71 -26.11 -10.31
N GLY A 45 9.92 -26.47 -10.74
CA GLY A 45 10.28 -26.68 -12.14
C GLY A 45 10.45 -25.40 -12.95
N ILE A 46 10.63 -24.25 -12.30
CA ILE A 46 10.76 -22.95 -12.97
C ILE A 46 12.19 -22.44 -12.86
N GLU A 47 12.85 -22.30 -13.99
CA GLU A 47 14.16 -21.66 -14.05
C GLU A 47 14.05 -20.15 -13.96
N VAL A 48 14.86 -19.57 -13.09
CA VAL A 48 14.85 -18.14 -12.79
C VAL A 48 16.25 -17.55 -12.66
N THR A 49 16.42 -16.33 -13.14
CA THR A 49 17.58 -15.48 -12.89
C THR A 49 17.29 -14.61 -11.68
N VAL A 50 18.05 -14.81 -10.59
CA VAL A 50 17.93 -14.01 -9.37
C VAL A 50 18.94 -12.86 -9.42
N GLU A 51 18.44 -11.64 -9.35
CA GLU A 51 19.22 -10.40 -9.28
C GLU A 51 19.15 -9.80 -7.86
N SER A 52 19.75 -8.63 -7.64
CA SER A 52 19.88 -8.02 -6.29
C SER A 52 18.54 -7.91 -5.57
N GLY A 53 17.51 -7.37 -6.24
CA GLY A 53 16.19 -7.10 -5.67
C GLY A 53 15.02 -7.81 -6.34
N ARG A 54 15.28 -8.69 -7.31
CA ARG A 54 14.22 -9.29 -8.13
C ARG A 54 14.60 -10.64 -8.71
N VAL A 55 13.58 -11.38 -9.13
CA VAL A 55 13.70 -12.63 -9.85
C VAL A 55 13.05 -12.48 -11.21
N THR A 56 13.74 -12.89 -12.26
CA THR A 56 13.23 -12.92 -13.63
C THR A 56 13.14 -14.37 -14.10
N THR A 57 12.00 -14.79 -14.59
CA THR A 57 11.81 -16.15 -15.14
C THR A 57 12.28 -16.22 -16.59
N GLY A 58 12.55 -17.43 -17.11
CA GLY A 58 12.85 -17.63 -18.54
C GLY A 58 11.76 -17.10 -19.49
N SER A 59 10.51 -17.06 -19.01
CA SER A 59 9.34 -16.48 -19.70
C SER A 59 9.24 -14.95 -19.61
N GLY A 60 10.17 -14.27 -18.94
CA GLY A 60 10.21 -12.80 -18.84
C GLY A 60 9.42 -12.18 -17.68
N TRP A 61 8.69 -12.98 -16.89
CA TRP A 61 8.03 -12.52 -15.66
C TRP A 61 9.05 -12.05 -14.64
N ARG A 62 8.72 -10.96 -13.92
CA ARG A 62 9.60 -10.35 -12.91
C ARG A 62 8.90 -10.21 -11.57
N PHE A 63 9.53 -10.72 -10.52
CA PHE A 63 9.04 -10.65 -9.14
C PHE A 63 10.01 -9.86 -8.28
N GLY A 64 9.53 -8.78 -7.66
CA GLY A 64 10.32 -8.03 -6.68
C GLY A 64 10.46 -8.80 -5.37
N LEU A 65 11.66 -8.81 -4.80
CA LEU A 65 11.98 -9.54 -3.58
C LEU A 65 11.91 -8.67 -2.32
N THR A 66 11.72 -7.36 -2.45
CA THR A 66 11.70 -6.40 -1.32
C THR A 66 10.69 -6.77 -0.24
N ASN A 67 9.48 -7.15 -0.63
CA ASN A 67 8.43 -7.54 0.34
C ASN A 67 8.79 -8.85 1.05
N LEU A 68 9.33 -9.82 0.32
CA LEU A 68 9.77 -11.08 0.91
C LEU A 68 10.95 -10.87 1.87
N ALA A 69 11.90 -10.01 1.49
CA ALA A 69 13.03 -9.64 2.32
C ALA A 69 12.58 -8.98 3.63
N ALA A 70 11.64 -8.03 3.57
CA ALA A 70 11.08 -7.38 4.75
C ALA A 70 10.33 -8.37 5.66
N VAL A 71 9.52 -9.27 5.10
CA VAL A 71 8.80 -10.30 5.87
C VAL A 71 9.78 -11.25 6.56
N CYS A 72 10.81 -11.70 5.85
CA CYS A 72 11.89 -12.52 6.42
C CYS A 72 12.66 -11.76 7.51
N HIS A 73 12.93 -10.47 7.31
CA HIS A 73 13.59 -9.62 8.30
C HIS A 73 12.75 -9.44 9.57
N ASN A 74 11.42 -9.43 9.48
CA ASN A 74 10.55 -9.24 10.64
C ASN A 74 10.13 -10.56 11.33
N ASP A 75 10.47 -11.73 10.78
CA ASP A 75 10.09 -13.02 11.36
C ASP A 75 10.89 -13.36 12.63
N ARG A 76 10.19 -13.60 13.73
CA ARG A 76 10.77 -13.90 15.05
C ARG A 76 11.55 -15.22 15.11
N ARG A 77 11.29 -16.15 14.19
CA ARG A 77 12.04 -17.42 14.08
C ARG A 77 13.40 -17.21 13.40
N GLY A 78 13.64 -16.02 12.84
CA GLY A 78 14.85 -15.65 12.13
C GLY A 78 15.08 -16.51 10.88
N PRO A 79 16.34 -16.71 10.44
CA PRO A 79 16.66 -17.46 9.22
C PRO A 79 16.13 -18.90 9.16
N ARG A 80 15.66 -19.46 10.29
CA ARG A 80 15.03 -20.78 10.33
C ARG A 80 13.59 -20.78 9.81
N GLY A 81 12.88 -19.66 9.93
CA GLY A 81 11.51 -19.51 9.42
C GLY A 81 11.44 -19.18 7.93
N TRP A 82 12.56 -18.73 7.36
CA TRP A 82 12.61 -18.23 5.98
C TRP A 82 12.26 -19.24 4.92
N PRO A 83 12.67 -20.53 4.99
CA PRO A 83 12.27 -21.50 3.97
C PRO A 83 10.75 -21.57 3.78
N ALA A 84 9.98 -21.63 4.87
CA ALA A 84 8.52 -21.67 4.80
C ALA A 84 7.91 -20.37 4.23
N LEU A 85 8.45 -19.21 4.61
CA LEU A 85 8.00 -17.91 4.10
C LEU A 85 8.30 -17.74 2.61
N VAL A 86 9.49 -18.20 2.20
CA VAL A 86 9.94 -18.21 0.81
C VAL A 86 9.09 -19.17 0.00
N ASP A 87 8.85 -20.39 0.47
CA ASP A 87 7.98 -21.35 -0.22
C ASP A 87 6.58 -20.79 -0.40
N GLN A 88 5.98 -20.21 0.65
CA GLN A 88 4.66 -19.58 0.54
C GLN A 88 4.66 -18.39 -0.43
N HIS A 89 5.74 -17.60 -0.46
CA HIS A 89 5.87 -16.49 -1.40
C HIS A 89 6.01 -16.99 -2.84
N VAL A 90 6.85 -17.99 -3.09
CA VAL A 90 7.06 -18.56 -4.41
C VAL A 90 5.81 -19.28 -4.88
N ASP A 91 5.10 -20.01 -4.02
CA ASP A 91 3.79 -20.58 -4.34
C ASP A 91 2.78 -19.51 -4.82
N ARG A 92 2.75 -18.35 -4.15
CA ARG A 92 1.94 -17.22 -4.60
C ARG A 92 2.45 -16.64 -5.92
N ALA A 93 3.76 -16.48 -6.07
CA ALA A 93 4.37 -15.95 -7.28
C ALA A 93 4.09 -16.86 -8.50
N VAL A 94 4.23 -18.17 -8.35
CA VAL A 94 3.91 -19.16 -9.39
C VAL A 94 2.43 -19.13 -9.74
N ARG A 95 1.53 -19.12 -8.75
CA ARG A 95 0.09 -18.92 -9.00
C ARG A 95 -0.22 -17.59 -9.69
N SER A 96 0.59 -16.56 -9.50
CA SER A 96 0.44 -15.26 -10.18
C SER A 96 1.10 -15.22 -11.58
N MET A 97 2.11 -16.06 -11.85
CA MET A 97 2.63 -16.27 -13.22
C MET A 97 1.57 -16.86 -14.13
N ASP A 98 0.56 -17.51 -13.55
CA ASP A 98 -0.65 -17.94 -14.25
C ASP A 98 -1.67 -16.79 -14.49
N GLY A 99 -1.29 -15.51 -14.35
CA GLY A 99 -2.20 -14.38 -14.59
C GLY A 99 -2.47 -14.07 -16.08
N PRO A 100 -3.72 -13.77 -16.53
CA PRO A 100 -4.97 -13.78 -15.79
C PRO A 100 -5.79 -15.05 -16.09
N GLN A 101 -5.41 -16.20 -15.53
CA GLN A 101 -6.34 -17.33 -15.46
C GLN A 101 -7.52 -17.00 -14.57
N ALA A 102 -7.41 -16.20 -13.50
CA ALA A 102 -8.56 -15.89 -12.64
C ALA A 102 -9.71 -15.19 -13.39
N LEU A 103 -9.42 -14.21 -14.26
CA LEU A 103 -10.44 -13.60 -15.12
C LEU A 103 -11.09 -14.61 -16.09
N LYS A 104 -10.30 -15.57 -16.59
CA LYS A 104 -10.74 -16.61 -17.53
C LYS A 104 -11.36 -17.84 -16.85
N ALA A 105 -11.05 -18.08 -15.58
CA ALA A 105 -11.41 -19.27 -14.80
C ALA A 105 -12.57 -18.99 -13.84
N LEU A 106 -12.75 -17.73 -13.42
CA LEU A 106 -13.92 -17.32 -12.66
C LEU A 106 -15.06 -16.94 -13.62
N PRO A 107 -16.31 -17.31 -13.30
CA PRO A 107 -17.48 -16.76 -13.97
C PRO A 107 -17.49 -15.23 -13.88
N HIS A 108 -18.01 -14.55 -14.90
CA HIS A 108 -18.05 -13.09 -14.99
C HIS A 108 -18.61 -12.42 -13.71
N GLU A 109 -19.75 -12.91 -13.19
CA GLU A 109 -20.35 -12.42 -11.94
C GLU A 109 -19.40 -12.51 -10.74
N GLN A 110 -18.62 -13.59 -10.66
CA GLN A 110 -17.65 -13.79 -9.58
C GLN A 110 -16.47 -12.84 -9.66
N VAL A 111 -16.07 -12.45 -10.87
CA VAL A 111 -15.08 -11.38 -11.09
C VAL A 111 -15.65 -10.05 -10.59
N LEU A 112 -16.87 -9.70 -10.99
CA LEU A 112 -17.52 -8.45 -10.59
C LEU A 112 -17.72 -8.31 -9.08
N THR A 113 -17.95 -9.40 -8.34
CA THR A 113 -18.05 -9.36 -6.87
C THR A 113 -16.72 -9.15 -6.15
N ARG A 114 -15.59 -9.40 -6.82
CA ARG A 114 -14.24 -9.27 -6.25
C ARG A 114 -13.49 -8.05 -6.74
N LEU A 115 -14.09 -7.29 -7.65
CA LEU A 115 -13.51 -6.10 -8.25
C LEU A 115 -13.52 -4.94 -7.26
N HIS A 116 -12.37 -4.32 -7.02
CA HIS A 116 -12.23 -3.18 -6.12
C HIS A 116 -11.33 -2.12 -6.76
N PRO A 117 -11.60 -0.82 -6.54
CA PRO A 117 -10.66 0.21 -6.89
C PRO A 117 -9.47 0.16 -5.92
N ARG A 118 -8.29 0.45 -6.44
CA ARG A 118 -7.05 0.45 -5.70
C ARG A 118 -6.20 1.65 -6.10
N PHE A 119 -5.67 2.36 -5.12
CA PHE A 119 -4.68 3.39 -5.37
C PHE A 119 -3.30 2.78 -5.63
N ILE A 120 -2.60 3.36 -6.61
CA ILE A 120 -1.18 3.13 -6.88
C ILE A 120 -0.46 4.48 -7.08
N PRO A 121 0.87 4.54 -6.94
CA PRO A 121 1.64 5.74 -7.27
C PRO A 121 1.41 6.19 -8.72
N GLY A 122 1.27 7.51 -8.92
CA GLY A 122 0.98 8.12 -10.22
C GLY A 122 2.18 8.39 -11.10
N GLU A 123 3.07 7.41 -11.22
CA GLU A 123 4.26 7.53 -12.06
C GLU A 123 3.91 7.34 -13.55
N PRO A 124 4.52 8.11 -14.47
CA PRO A 124 4.26 7.98 -15.92
C PRO A 124 4.47 6.56 -16.47
N ARG A 125 5.41 5.81 -15.87
CA ARG A 125 5.66 4.41 -16.25
C ARG A 125 4.50 3.49 -15.88
N LEU A 126 3.88 3.70 -14.72
CA LEU A 126 2.73 2.92 -14.28
C LEU A 126 1.49 3.25 -15.11
N LEU A 127 1.23 4.54 -15.37
CA LEU A 127 0.13 4.95 -16.25
C LEU A 127 0.25 4.29 -17.64
N LYS A 128 1.45 4.27 -18.23
CA LYS A 128 1.70 3.58 -19.49
C LYS A 128 1.50 2.06 -19.39
N ALA A 129 1.91 1.44 -18.30
CA ALA A 129 1.81 -0.01 -18.10
C ALA A 129 0.35 -0.48 -17.92
N PHE A 130 -0.46 0.31 -17.21
CA PHE A 130 -1.88 -0.01 -17.02
C PHE A 130 -2.75 0.41 -18.20
N GLY A 131 -2.38 1.48 -18.93
CA GLY A 131 -3.14 1.99 -20.07
C GLY A 131 -4.38 2.80 -19.69
N TYR A 132 -4.65 2.96 -18.39
CA TYR A 132 -5.68 3.81 -17.81
C TYR A 132 -5.29 4.13 -16.36
N GLY A 133 -6.09 4.98 -15.72
CA GLY A 133 -5.95 5.32 -14.32
C GLY A 133 -6.26 6.79 -14.11
N PRO A 134 -7.53 7.17 -13.84
CA PRO A 134 -7.83 8.57 -13.56
C PRO A 134 -7.05 9.03 -12.32
N VAL A 135 -6.59 10.27 -12.35
CA VAL A 135 -6.00 10.92 -11.19
C VAL A 135 -7.14 11.41 -10.31
N SER A 136 -7.48 10.62 -9.28
CA SER A 136 -8.52 10.99 -8.30
C SER A 136 -7.93 11.70 -7.08
N VAL A 137 -6.67 11.43 -6.77
CA VAL A 137 -5.90 12.09 -5.72
C VAL A 137 -4.58 12.54 -6.33
N PRO A 138 -4.12 13.79 -6.14
CA PRO A 138 -2.85 14.24 -6.72
C PRO A 138 -1.70 13.29 -6.41
N GLY A 139 -1.00 12.84 -7.47
CA GLY A 139 0.10 11.90 -7.36
C GLY A 139 -0.28 10.42 -7.24
N LEU A 140 -1.57 10.06 -7.26
CA LEU A 140 -2.05 8.68 -7.25
C LEU A 140 -2.95 8.38 -8.45
N LEU A 141 -2.91 7.14 -8.92
CA LEU A 141 -3.82 6.61 -9.93
C LEU A 141 -4.83 5.68 -9.27
N GLU A 142 -6.06 5.73 -9.74
CA GLU A 142 -7.08 4.73 -9.44
C GLU A 142 -7.01 3.61 -10.50
N VAL A 143 -6.73 2.37 -10.08
CA VAL A 143 -6.82 1.19 -10.95
C VAL A 143 -7.80 0.19 -10.36
N LEU A 144 -8.42 -0.63 -11.20
CA LEU A 144 -9.26 -1.73 -10.76
C LEU A 144 -8.41 -2.97 -10.48
N ALA A 145 -8.73 -3.68 -9.41
CA ALA A 145 -8.03 -4.88 -9.00
C ALA A 145 -9.00 -5.96 -8.53
N LEU A 146 -8.62 -7.22 -8.69
CA LEU A 146 -9.35 -8.37 -8.17
C LEU A 146 -8.79 -8.78 -6.82
N ASP A 147 -9.68 -8.85 -5.84
CA ASP A 147 -9.38 -9.40 -4.52
C ASP A 147 -9.46 -10.93 -4.58
N LEU A 148 -8.30 -11.59 -4.57
CA LEU A 148 -8.19 -13.04 -4.57
C LEU A 148 -7.83 -13.53 -3.16
N PRO A 149 -8.12 -14.78 -2.78
CA PRO A 149 -7.91 -15.26 -1.41
C PRO A 149 -6.49 -15.06 -0.87
N GLU A 150 -5.47 -15.03 -1.74
CA GLU A 150 -4.06 -14.96 -1.36
C GLU A 150 -3.31 -13.77 -1.96
N THR A 151 -3.90 -13.06 -2.92
CA THR A 151 -3.25 -12.02 -3.74
C THR A 151 -4.25 -10.96 -4.19
N VAL A 152 -3.73 -9.84 -4.71
CA VAL A 152 -4.54 -8.83 -5.39
C VAL A 152 -3.97 -8.60 -6.78
N ASP A 153 -4.79 -8.86 -7.80
CA ASP A 153 -4.40 -8.76 -9.19
C ASP A 153 -4.88 -7.43 -9.77
N MET A 154 -3.95 -6.54 -10.12
CA MET A 154 -4.28 -5.25 -10.71
C MET A 154 -4.53 -5.41 -12.21
N LEU A 155 -5.62 -4.84 -12.70
CA LEU A 155 -6.09 -5.02 -14.08
C LEU A 155 -5.60 -3.88 -14.96
N THR A 156 -5.18 -4.20 -16.20
CA THR A 156 -4.83 -3.23 -17.24
C THR A 156 -6.07 -2.86 -18.06
N ALA A 157 -5.98 -1.84 -18.92
CA ALA A 157 -7.05 -1.46 -19.84
C ALA A 157 -7.48 -2.64 -20.72
N ASP A 158 -6.50 -3.42 -21.21
CA ASP A 158 -6.76 -4.62 -22.02
C ASP A 158 -7.54 -5.68 -21.24
N HIS A 159 -7.21 -5.92 -19.96
CA HIS A 159 -7.96 -6.85 -19.12
C HIS A 159 -9.41 -6.42 -18.91
N LEU A 160 -9.66 -5.11 -18.85
CA LEU A 160 -10.99 -4.54 -18.59
C LEU A 160 -11.85 -4.48 -19.85
N ALA A 161 -11.24 -4.29 -21.03
CA ALA A 161 -11.95 -4.27 -22.30
C ALA A 161 -12.75 -5.56 -22.54
N ASP A 162 -12.22 -6.71 -22.10
CA ASP A 162 -12.90 -8.01 -22.18
C ASP A 162 -14.01 -8.19 -21.14
N LEU A 163 -13.99 -7.41 -20.06
CA LEU A 163 -14.97 -7.47 -18.97
C LEU A 163 -16.19 -6.56 -19.20
N GLY A 164 -16.00 -5.44 -19.88
CA GLY A 164 -17.11 -4.53 -20.21
C GLY A 164 -16.71 -3.06 -20.08
N ASP A 165 -17.74 -2.21 -19.98
CA ASP A 165 -17.55 -0.76 -19.90
C ASP A 165 -16.82 -0.35 -18.61
N LEU A 166 -15.76 0.45 -18.75
CA LEU A 166 -14.91 0.86 -17.63
C LEU A 166 -15.68 1.67 -16.57
N THR A 167 -16.62 2.53 -16.97
CA THR A 167 -17.43 3.31 -16.03
C THR A 167 -18.32 2.39 -15.20
N ALA A 168 -19.02 1.47 -15.86
CA ALA A 168 -19.86 0.49 -15.16
C ALA A 168 -19.05 -0.42 -14.22
N LEU A 169 -17.86 -0.87 -14.67
CA LEU A 169 -16.94 -1.66 -13.85
C LEU A 169 -16.46 -0.87 -12.62
N ARG A 170 -16.15 0.42 -12.81
CA ARG A 170 -15.75 1.31 -11.72
C ARG A 170 -16.87 1.52 -10.71
N GLU A 171 -18.11 1.74 -11.16
CA GLU A 171 -19.27 1.86 -10.28
C GLU A 171 -19.48 0.61 -9.44
N ARG A 172 -19.39 -0.58 -10.07
CA ARG A 172 -19.47 -1.85 -9.35
C ARG A 172 -18.33 -2.02 -8.36
N ALA A 173 -17.11 -1.64 -8.73
CA ALA A 173 -15.96 -1.71 -7.83
C ALA A 173 -16.13 -0.79 -6.61
N LEU A 174 -16.67 0.43 -6.80
CA LEU A 174 -17.00 1.34 -5.70
C LEU A 174 -18.12 0.78 -4.79
N GLN A 175 -19.05 0.00 -5.31
CA GLN A 175 -20.04 -0.70 -4.48
C GLN A 175 -19.37 -1.75 -3.58
N ASN A 176 -18.45 -2.54 -4.12
CA ASN A 176 -17.70 -3.53 -3.33
C ASN A 176 -16.78 -2.85 -2.30
N LEU A 177 -16.16 -1.72 -2.65
CA LEU A 177 -15.33 -0.92 -1.75
C LEU A 177 -16.08 -0.53 -0.46
N ARG A 178 -17.38 -0.20 -0.55
CA ARG A 178 -18.19 0.16 0.62
C ARG A 178 -18.36 -0.99 1.61
N ALA A 179 -18.15 -2.23 1.18
CA ALA A 179 -18.21 -3.43 2.02
C ALA A 179 -16.84 -3.82 2.61
N VAL A 180 -15.75 -3.12 2.24
CA VAL A 180 -14.41 -3.39 2.78
C VAL A 180 -14.42 -3.20 4.30
N ARG A 181 -13.94 -4.23 4.99
CA ARG A 181 -13.84 -4.26 6.44
C ARG A 181 -12.61 -3.46 6.89
N VAL A 182 -12.83 -2.63 7.90
CA VAL A 182 -11.75 -2.00 8.67
C VAL A 182 -11.58 -2.81 9.95
N ASP A 183 -10.36 -3.27 10.21
CA ASP A 183 -10.07 -4.13 11.36
C ASP A 183 -9.81 -3.32 12.62
N ARG A 184 -9.26 -2.12 12.45
CA ARG A 184 -8.88 -1.23 13.54
C ARG A 184 -9.17 0.22 13.17
N HIS A 185 -9.82 0.90 14.09
CA HIS A 185 -10.06 2.33 14.03
C HIS A 185 -9.47 2.96 15.29
N GLU A 186 -8.48 3.84 15.10
CA GLU A 186 -7.83 4.57 16.18
C GLU A 186 -8.08 6.06 16.04
N ARG A 187 -8.20 6.74 17.19
CA ARG A 187 -8.26 8.19 17.24
C ARG A 187 -6.98 8.74 17.82
N VAL A 188 -6.20 9.40 16.98
CA VAL A 188 -4.97 10.05 17.40
C VAL A 188 -5.32 11.40 17.99
N LYS A 189 -4.73 11.70 19.15
CA LYS A 189 -4.79 13.02 19.80
C LYS A 189 -3.46 13.33 20.46
N ASP A 190 -3.09 14.60 20.50
CA ASP A 190 -1.89 15.05 21.21
C ASP A 190 -2.18 16.22 22.17
N ARG A 191 -1.12 16.76 22.79
CA ARG A 191 -1.21 17.91 23.69
C ARG A 191 -1.36 19.26 22.97
N SER A 192 -1.08 19.33 21.66
CA SER A 192 -1.24 20.54 20.85
C SER A 192 -2.70 20.77 20.43
N GLY A 193 -3.57 19.78 20.67
CA GLY A 193 -4.97 19.81 20.26
C GLY A 193 -5.20 19.13 18.91
N ALA A 194 -4.17 18.52 18.32
CA ALA A 194 -4.30 17.74 17.10
C ALA A 194 -5.26 16.58 17.33
N ARG A 195 -6.13 16.30 16.36
CA ARG A 195 -6.98 15.11 16.35
C ARG A 195 -7.18 14.62 14.93
N PHE A 196 -7.16 13.31 14.73
CA PHE A 196 -7.59 12.67 13.49
C PHE A 196 -7.94 11.21 13.75
N ASP A 197 -8.71 10.62 12.85
CA ASP A 197 -9.08 9.21 12.88
C ASP A 197 -8.19 8.44 11.89
N VAL A 198 -7.79 7.23 12.27
CA VAL A 198 -6.94 6.33 11.47
C VAL A 198 -7.64 4.99 11.33
N LEU A 199 -7.91 4.60 10.09
CA LEU A 199 -8.45 3.30 9.71
C LEU A 199 -7.30 2.43 9.24
N MET A 200 -7.23 1.21 9.77
CA MET A 200 -6.22 0.21 9.45
C MET A 200 -6.87 -1.15 9.28
N GLY A 201 -6.32 -1.96 8.38
CA GLY A 201 -6.77 -3.34 8.22
C GLY A 201 -5.87 -4.14 7.29
N ASP A 202 -6.07 -5.45 7.30
CA ASP A 202 -5.32 -6.39 6.48
C ASP A 202 -5.73 -6.31 4.99
N SER A 203 -6.90 -5.73 4.71
CA SER A 203 -7.36 -5.47 3.35
C SER A 203 -6.41 -4.52 2.61
N TYR A 204 -6.11 -4.86 1.35
CA TYR A 204 -5.30 -4.03 0.44
C TYR A 204 -6.01 -2.76 -0.06
N PHE A 205 -7.27 -2.58 0.31
CA PHE A 205 -8.16 -1.52 -0.20
C PHE A 205 -8.52 -0.47 0.86
N VAL A 206 -7.94 -0.52 2.06
CA VAL A 206 -8.24 0.43 3.15
C VAL A 206 -7.96 1.87 2.72
N ALA A 207 -6.81 2.12 2.08
CA ALA A 207 -6.50 3.46 1.55
C ALA A 207 -7.53 3.93 0.50
N SER A 208 -8.04 2.99 -0.29
CA SER A 208 -9.01 3.28 -1.37
C SER A 208 -10.39 3.68 -0.85
N LEU A 209 -10.69 3.46 0.44
CA LEU A 209 -11.88 4.01 1.08
C LEU A 209 -11.98 5.54 0.94
N ALA A 210 -10.87 6.25 0.67
CA ALA A 210 -10.93 7.68 0.37
C ALA A 210 -11.75 8.02 -0.90
N LEU A 211 -11.97 7.08 -1.82
CA LEU A 211 -12.87 7.28 -2.98
C LEU A 211 -14.35 7.40 -2.58
N VAL A 212 -14.71 6.96 -1.37
CA VAL A 212 -16.06 7.06 -0.78
C VAL A 212 -15.97 7.75 0.60
N LEU A 213 -15.09 8.76 0.71
CA LEU A 213 -14.69 9.36 1.98
C LEU A 213 -15.85 9.94 2.78
N ASP A 214 -16.83 10.54 2.11
CA ASP A 214 -18.02 11.11 2.75
C ASP A 214 -18.85 10.04 3.50
N GLU A 215 -19.00 8.85 2.91
CA GLU A 215 -19.63 7.69 3.55
C GLU A 215 -18.77 7.13 4.69
N VAL A 216 -17.44 7.09 4.49
CA VAL A 216 -16.47 6.61 5.49
C VAL A 216 -16.48 7.50 6.73
N VAL A 217 -16.46 8.82 6.56
CA VAL A 217 -16.54 9.78 7.66
C VAL A 217 -17.86 9.65 8.40
N ARG A 218 -18.99 9.47 7.70
CA ARG A 218 -20.28 9.21 8.38
C ARG A 218 -20.30 7.88 9.15
N ARG A 219 -19.55 6.87 8.69
CA ARG A 219 -19.51 5.54 9.30
C ARG A 219 -18.57 5.46 10.52
N TYR A 220 -17.38 6.05 10.43
CA TYR A 220 -16.33 5.93 11.45
C TYR A 220 -16.06 7.23 12.22
N GLY A 221 -16.36 8.38 11.63
CA GLY A 221 -16.32 9.66 12.32
C GLY A 221 -17.44 9.76 13.35
N LYS A 222 -17.25 10.64 14.34
CA LYS A 222 -18.37 11.06 15.21
C LYS A 222 -19.23 12.14 14.57
N ASP A 223 -18.77 12.68 13.46
CA ASP A 223 -19.13 13.98 12.93
C ASP A 223 -19.44 13.84 11.45
N ALA A 224 -20.51 14.51 10.99
CA ALA A 224 -20.75 14.65 9.57
C ALA A 224 -19.64 15.50 8.93
N PRO A 225 -19.35 15.31 7.62
CA PRO A 225 -18.52 16.24 6.87
C PRO A 225 -19.00 17.69 7.06
N THR A 226 -18.07 18.62 7.25
CA THR A 226 -18.34 20.05 7.36
C THR A 226 -18.14 20.73 6.01
N PRO A 227 -18.69 21.95 5.80
CA PRO A 227 -18.40 22.75 4.60
C PRO A 227 -16.90 23.03 4.41
N ASP A 228 -16.08 22.98 5.47
CA ASP A 228 -14.64 23.18 5.36
C ASP A 228 -13.89 21.97 4.79
N GLY A 229 -14.56 20.83 4.64
CA GLY A 229 -13.99 19.61 4.08
C GLY A 229 -13.17 18.79 5.09
N ILE A 230 -12.30 17.93 4.57
CA ILE A 230 -11.64 16.88 5.33
C ILE A 230 -10.16 16.85 4.98
N LEU A 231 -9.26 16.83 5.96
CA LEU A 231 -7.86 16.47 5.71
C LEU A 231 -7.73 14.96 5.59
N VAL A 232 -6.93 14.48 4.66
CA VAL A 232 -6.77 13.05 4.34
C VAL A 232 -5.30 12.73 4.17
N ALA A 233 -4.85 11.61 4.72
CA ALA A 233 -3.52 11.06 4.46
C ALA A 233 -3.60 9.58 4.07
N LEU A 234 -2.81 9.23 3.06
CA LEU A 234 -2.76 7.90 2.44
C LEU A 234 -1.30 7.42 2.41
N PRO A 235 -0.69 7.08 3.57
CA PRO A 235 0.73 6.70 3.63
C PRO A 235 1.03 5.42 2.84
N HIS A 236 0.18 4.40 3.00
CA HIS A 236 0.29 3.11 2.32
C HIS A 236 -1.10 2.45 2.18
N ARG A 237 -1.20 1.43 1.32
CA ARG A 237 -2.47 0.80 0.91
C ARG A 237 -3.38 0.24 2.03
N HIS A 238 -2.83 -0.03 3.21
CA HIS A 238 -3.52 -0.63 4.35
C HIS A 238 -4.00 0.40 5.39
N GLN A 239 -3.84 1.69 5.09
CA GLN A 239 -4.10 2.75 6.05
C GLN A 239 -4.71 3.99 5.40
N LEU A 240 -5.73 4.54 6.05
CA LEU A 240 -6.38 5.79 5.71
C LEU A 240 -6.50 6.63 6.98
N ALA A 241 -5.94 7.82 6.98
CA ALA A 241 -6.16 8.80 8.05
C ALA A 241 -7.02 9.96 7.53
N PHE A 242 -7.96 10.42 8.36
CA PHE A 242 -8.80 11.55 8.02
C PHE A 242 -9.09 12.44 9.23
N HIS A 243 -9.31 13.72 8.98
CA HIS A 243 -9.70 14.72 9.97
C HIS A 243 -10.75 15.65 9.38
N VAL A 244 -11.95 15.66 9.96
CA VAL A 244 -13.01 16.60 9.57
C VAL A 244 -12.64 17.98 10.10
N ILE A 245 -12.46 18.95 9.18
CA ILE A 245 -11.95 20.27 9.52
C ILE A 245 -12.98 21.03 10.36
N ARG A 246 -12.48 21.62 11.44
CA ARG A 246 -13.18 22.57 12.30
C ARG A 246 -12.22 23.67 12.72
N ASP A 247 -12.75 24.85 13.00
CA ASP A 247 -12.01 26.10 13.09
C ASP A 247 -10.78 26.04 14.00
N SER A 248 -10.89 25.44 15.18
CA SER A 248 -9.86 25.56 16.22
C SER A 248 -8.70 24.56 16.14
N ASP A 249 -8.76 23.54 15.27
CA ASP A 249 -7.79 22.42 15.31
C ASP A 249 -7.19 22.02 13.96
N LEU A 250 -7.46 22.79 12.90
CA LEU A 250 -6.86 22.55 11.58
C LEU A 250 -5.33 22.48 11.66
N VAL A 251 -4.70 23.51 12.23
CA VAL A 251 -3.23 23.67 12.24
C VAL A 251 -2.52 22.54 12.98
N PRO A 252 -2.86 22.23 14.26
CA PRO A 252 -2.18 21.14 14.96
C PRO A 252 -2.44 19.79 14.30
N SER A 253 -3.64 19.53 13.80
CA SER A 253 -3.98 18.28 13.11
C SER A 253 -3.23 18.11 11.78
N LEU A 254 -3.12 19.18 10.98
CA LEU A 254 -2.34 19.16 9.73
C LEU A 254 -0.86 18.85 9.98
N ASN A 255 -0.26 19.48 11.00
CA ASN A 255 1.12 19.22 11.41
C ASN A 255 1.35 17.75 11.77
N LEU A 256 0.50 17.20 12.64
CA LEU A 256 0.65 15.82 13.08
C LEU A 256 0.37 14.81 11.95
N MET A 257 -0.65 15.07 11.12
CA MET A 257 -0.99 14.23 9.97
C MET A 257 0.12 14.18 8.93
N ALA A 258 0.83 15.28 8.67
CA ALA A 258 1.93 15.27 7.70
C ALA A 258 3.12 14.43 8.17
N ARG A 259 3.47 14.53 9.47
CA ARG A 259 4.52 13.69 10.07
C ARG A 259 4.12 12.21 10.05
N PHE A 260 2.85 11.94 10.38
CA PHE A 260 2.27 10.60 10.29
C PHE A 260 2.32 10.04 8.86
N ALA A 261 1.93 10.83 7.86
CA ALA A 261 1.95 10.43 6.45
C ALA A 261 3.36 10.11 5.97
N ALA A 262 4.34 10.96 6.30
CA ALA A 262 5.73 10.75 5.92
C ALA A 262 6.33 9.49 6.56
N ALA A 263 6.17 9.31 7.88
CA ALA A 263 6.67 8.11 8.57
C ALA A 263 6.02 6.83 8.02
N GLY A 264 4.68 6.82 7.87
CA GLY A 264 3.97 5.67 7.34
C GLY A 264 4.35 5.33 5.89
N HIS A 265 4.67 6.35 5.08
CA HIS A 265 5.14 6.17 3.70
C HIS A 265 6.55 5.54 3.65
N GLU A 266 7.46 5.96 4.52
CA GLU A 266 8.85 5.46 4.56
C GLU A 266 8.95 4.03 5.12
N GLU A 267 8.17 3.74 6.17
CA GLU A 267 8.29 2.48 6.93
C GLU A 267 7.51 1.30 6.32
N SER A 268 6.63 1.55 5.34
CA SER A 268 5.64 0.56 4.89
C SER A 268 5.87 0.04 3.47
N PRO A 269 5.79 -1.29 3.25
CA PRO A 269 5.77 -1.84 1.91
C PRO A 269 4.52 -1.37 1.16
N GLY A 270 4.67 -1.01 -0.12
CA GLY A 270 3.61 -0.45 -0.98
C GLY A 270 3.03 0.85 -0.45
N ALA A 271 3.95 1.78 -0.20
CA ALA A 271 3.73 3.18 0.06
C ALA A 271 2.93 3.83 -1.09
N LEU A 272 2.13 4.83 -0.74
CA LEU A 272 1.30 5.60 -1.67
C LEU A 272 1.76 7.05 -1.71
N SER A 273 1.52 7.81 -0.64
CA SER A 273 1.90 9.24 -0.60
C SER A 273 2.33 9.68 0.80
N PRO A 274 3.43 10.46 0.92
CA PRO A 274 3.82 11.10 2.18
C PRO A 274 3.04 12.41 2.45
N ALA A 275 2.12 12.80 1.56
CA ALA A 275 1.41 14.07 1.62
C ALA A 275 0.09 13.98 2.39
N VAL A 276 -0.37 15.16 2.86
CA VAL A 276 -1.73 15.40 3.31
C VAL A 276 -2.50 16.10 2.21
N PHE A 277 -3.72 15.64 1.99
CA PHE A 277 -4.66 16.18 1.03
C PHE A 277 -5.84 16.83 1.74
N TRP A 278 -6.45 17.81 1.11
CA TRP A 278 -7.73 18.37 1.49
C TRP A 278 -8.77 17.85 0.51
N TRP A 279 -9.80 17.21 1.06
CA TRP A 279 -10.96 16.75 0.34
C TRP A 279 -12.12 17.72 0.54
N HIS A 280 -12.75 18.13 -0.56
CA HIS A 280 -13.91 19.01 -0.54
C HIS A 280 -14.76 18.78 -1.78
N ASP A 281 -16.06 18.53 -1.58
CA ASP A 281 -17.04 18.28 -2.65
C ASP A 281 -16.63 17.22 -3.68
N GLY A 282 -15.90 16.19 -3.26
CA GLY A 282 -15.46 15.08 -4.11
C GLY A 282 -14.06 15.25 -4.69
N ASP A 283 -13.46 16.43 -4.61
CA ASP A 283 -12.15 16.73 -5.16
C ASP A 283 -11.05 16.68 -4.09
N PHE A 284 -9.84 16.30 -4.50
CA PHE A 284 -8.65 16.26 -3.66
C PHE A 284 -7.60 17.28 -4.12
N ALA A 285 -7.13 18.09 -3.19
CA ALA A 285 -5.99 18.98 -3.37
C ALA A 285 -4.87 18.60 -2.40
N GLN A 286 -3.61 18.54 -2.85
CA GLN A 286 -2.49 18.38 -1.92
C GLN A 286 -2.33 19.68 -1.13
N VAL A 287 -2.19 19.61 0.20
CA VAL A 287 -2.08 20.80 1.07
C VAL A 287 -0.77 20.87 1.84
N ALA A 288 -0.20 19.73 2.20
CA ALA A 288 1.03 19.70 2.97
C ALA A 288 1.86 18.44 2.72
N THR A 289 3.16 18.56 2.90
CA THR A 289 4.10 17.44 3.05
C THR A 289 5.05 17.75 4.21
N ALA A 290 5.48 16.74 4.96
CA ALA A 290 6.58 16.92 5.89
C ALA A 290 7.87 17.26 5.11
N ASP A 291 8.64 18.22 5.60
CA ASP A 291 9.96 18.52 5.05
C ASP A 291 10.98 17.53 5.66
N GLY A 292 11.55 16.64 4.84
CA GLY A 292 12.43 15.56 5.29
C GLY A 292 13.72 16.02 6.00
N ALA A 293 14.05 17.33 5.96
CA ALA A 293 15.21 17.91 6.63
C ALA A 293 14.87 18.78 7.85
N SER A 294 13.58 19.08 8.10
CA SER A 294 13.20 20.03 9.14
C SER A 294 11.92 19.61 9.88
N GLU A 295 11.68 20.16 11.06
CA GLU A 295 10.40 19.96 11.76
C GLU A 295 9.22 20.72 11.11
N TYR A 296 9.48 21.45 10.03
CA TYR A 296 8.51 22.34 9.38
C TYR A 296 7.68 21.61 8.32
N LEU A 297 6.45 22.09 8.14
CA LEU A 297 5.60 21.69 7.03
C LEU A 297 5.96 22.49 5.78
N LYS A 298 6.00 21.80 4.64
CA LYS A 298 5.89 22.48 3.34
C LYS A 298 4.42 22.52 2.93
N LEU A 299 3.83 23.70 2.95
CA LEU A 299 2.48 23.94 2.43
C LEU A 299 2.51 24.18 0.92
N THR A 300 1.48 23.71 0.23
CA THR A 300 1.20 24.09 -1.17
C THR A 300 0.41 25.40 -1.22
N GLU A 301 0.15 25.93 -2.42
CA GLU A 301 -0.73 27.09 -2.60
C GLU A 301 -2.13 26.82 -2.04
N GLU A 302 -2.66 25.61 -2.28
CA GLU A 302 -3.95 25.16 -1.76
C GLU A 302 -3.93 25.01 -0.24
N GLY A 303 -2.79 24.58 0.35
CA GLY A 303 -2.61 24.53 1.79
C GLY A 303 -2.64 25.92 2.43
N VAL A 304 -1.99 26.92 1.80
CA VAL A 304 -2.04 28.31 2.26
C VAL A 304 -3.46 28.87 2.13
N ALA A 305 -4.15 28.61 1.03
CA ALA A 305 -5.53 29.04 0.82
C ALA A 305 -6.50 28.42 1.84
N LEU A 306 -6.36 27.13 2.14
CA LEU A 306 -7.16 26.45 3.16
C LEU A 306 -6.98 27.08 4.54
N MET A 307 -5.73 27.36 4.91
CA MET A 307 -5.41 28.00 6.18
C MET A 307 -6.03 29.40 6.28
N ALA A 308 -5.94 30.21 5.21
CA ALA A 308 -6.55 31.53 5.18
C ALA A 308 -8.08 31.47 5.31
N ARG A 309 -8.73 30.46 4.70
CA ARG A 309 -10.19 30.28 4.79
C ARG A 309 -10.66 29.94 6.21
N VAL A 310 -9.99 29.01 6.87
CA VAL A 310 -10.44 28.45 8.16
C VAL A 310 -10.00 29.30 9.35
N VAL A 311 -8.87 30.00 9.25
CA VAL A 311 -8.35 30.87 10.33
C VAL A 311 -8.80 32.32 10.18
N GLY A 312 -9.18 32.75 8.97
CA GLY A 312 -9.61 34.12 8.67
C GLY A 312 -11.13 34.35 8.73
N GLY A 313 -11.93 33.30 8.94
CA GLY A 313 -13.39 33.38 9.16
C GLY A 313 -13.75 33.43 10.63
#